data_AF-I0WYV9-F1
#
_entry.id   AF-I0WYV9-F1
#
_cell.length_a   1.000
_cell.length_b   1.000
_cell.length_c   1.000
_cell.angle_alpha   90.00
_cell.angle_beta   90.00
_cell.angle_gamma   90.00
#
_symmetry.space_group_name_H-M   'P 1'
#
loop_
_entity.id
_entity.type
_entity.pdbx_description
1 polymer ?
#
loop_
_entity_poly.entity_id
_entity_poly.type
_entity_poly.pdbx_seq_one_letter_code
_entity_poly.pdbx_strand_id
1 'polypeptide(L)' 'MAPTVGAVAKLEPRRGPIKVQLNTRVLASTEARLNWLVKNRNFSVTSVVDVALQELFDRHHVPPADVEGRIVEQ' A
#
# COMPACT_ATOMS: atom_id res chain seq x y z
N MET A 1 16.37 -3.49 -49.49
CA MET A 1 17.05 -4.06 -48.30
C MET A 1 16.39 -3.44 -47.07
N ALA A 2 16.08 -4.28 -46.08
CA ALA A 2 15.10 -4.19 -44.98
C ALA A 2 14.72 -2.82 -44.34
N PRO A 3 13.46 -2.66 -43.87
CA PRO A 3 13.07 -1.57 -42.99
C PRO A 3 13.56 -1.82 -41.56
N THR A 4 14.05 -0.77 -40.92
CA THR A 4 14.46 -0.73 -39.52
C THR A 4 13.24 -0.99 -38.63
N VAL A 5 13.20 -2.19 -38.02
CA VAL A 5 12.20 -2.54 -37.01
C VAL A 5 12.38 -1.59 -35.83
N GLY A 6 11.44 -0.68 -35.67
CA GLY A 6 11.34 0.20 -34.51
C GLY A 6 11.40 -0.65 -33.25
N ALA A 7 12.43 -0.42 -32.44
CA ALA A 7 12.57 -1.05 -31.15
C ALA A 7 11.34 -0.72 -30.31
N VAL A 8 10.44 -1.70 -30.18
CA VAL A 8 9.47 -1.74 -29.09
C VAL A 8 10.30 -1.83 -27.80
N ALA A 9 10.60 -0.66 -27.23
CA ALA A 9 11.07 -0.56 -25.86
C ALA A 9 9.99 -1.21 -24.99
N LYS A 10 10.24 -2.47 -24.61
CA LYS A 10 9.41 -3.22 -23.69
C LYS A 10 9.42 -2.41 -22.39
N LEU A 11 8.37 -1.62 -22.17
CA LEU A 11 8.17 -0.89 -20.93
C LEU A 11 8.14 -1.95 -19.83
N GLU A 12 9.25 -2.08 -19.10
CA GLU A 12 9.28 -2.96 -17.95
C GLU A 12 8.17 -2.49 -17.00
N PRO A 13 7.28 -3.38 -16.53
CA PRO A 13 6.31 -3.02 -15.52
C PRO A 13 7.07 -2.39 -14.37
N ARG A 14 6.87 -1.09 -14.14
CA ARG A 14 7.39 -0.42 -12.94
C ARG A 14 6.91 -1.27 -11.77
N ARG A 15 7.84 -1.97 -11.10
CA ARG A 15 7.50 -2.73 -9.90
C ARG A 15 7.00 -1.70 -8.91
N GLY A 16 5.67 -1.67 -8.73
CA GLY A 16 5.07 -0.88 -7.67
C GLY A 16 5.59 -1.36 -6.31
N PRO A 17 5.37 -0.56 -5.26
CA PRO A 17 5.75 -0.95 -3.91
C PRO A 17 5.22 -2.34 -3.56
N ILE A 18 6.05 -3.13 -2.89
CA ILE A 18 5.71 -4.51 -2.51
C ILE A 18 4.63 -4.46 -1.44
N LYS A 19 3.50 -5.11 -1.71
CA LYS A 19 2.39 -5.21 -0.75
C LYS A 19 2.48 -6.52 0.01
N VAL A 20 2.42 -6.45 1.33
CA VAL A 20 2.40 -7.61 2.24
C VAL A 20 1.01 -7.71 2.89
N GLN A 21 0.50 -8.93 3.06
CA GLN A 21 -0.77 -9.16 3.74
C GLN A 21 -0.66 -8.91 5.25
N LEU A 22 -1.55 -8.09 5.80
CA LEU A 22 -1.69 -7.89 7.24
C LEU A 22 -2.77 -8.84 7.79
N ASN A 23 -2.34 -9.97 8.35
CA ASN A 23 -3.24 -10.94 8.97
C ASN A 23 -3.50 -10.57 10.44
N THR A 24 -4.70 -10.11 10.78
CA THR A 24 -5.06 -9.74 12.15
C THR A 24 -6.55 -9.94 12.44
N ARG A 25 -6.93 -9.90 13.72
CA ARG A 25 -8.32 -9.93 14.20
C ARG A 25 -8.68 -8.61 14.85
N VAL A 26 -9.91 -8.15 14.63
CA VAL A 26 -10.45 -6.92 15.23
C VAL A 26 -11.74 -7.23 15.99
N LEU A 27 -12.16 -6.31 16.86
CA LEU A 27 -13.46 -6.40 17.52
C LEU A 27 -14.60 -6.29 16.48
N ALA A 28 -15.71 -6.99 16.71
CA ALA A 28 -16.89 -6.94 15.85
C ALA A 28 -17.43 -5.51 15.66
N SER A 29 -17.41 -4.69 16.72
CA SER A 29 -17.80 -3.27 16.64
C SER A 29 -16.89 -2.45 15.72
N THR A 30 -15.59 -2.76 15.70
CA THR A 30 -14.62 -2.10 14.81
C THR A 30 -14.85 -2.53 13.37
N GLU A 31 -15.09 -3.82 13.13
CA GLU A 31 -15.44 -4.34 11.80
C GLU A 31 -16.71 -3.67 11.26
N ALA A 32 -17.75 -3.55 12.08
CA ALA A 32 -19.01 -2.92 11.68
C ALA A 32 -18.80 -1.44 11.26
N ARG A 33 -18.00 -0.68 12.01
CA ARG A 33 -17.67 0.71 11.68
C ARG A 33 -16.82 0.82 10.41
N LEU A 34 -15.85 -0.08 10.24
CA LEU A 34 -15.00 -0.15 9.04
C LEU A 34 -15.85 -0.47 7.80
N ASN A 35 -16.74 -1.45 7.90
CA ASN A 35 -17.63 -1.85 6.82
C ASN A 35 -18.57 -0.70 6.40
N TRP A 36 -19.12 0.03 7.38
CA TRP A 36 -19.91 1.22 7.11
C TRP A 36 -19.08 2.29 6.37
N LEU A 37 -17.85 2.58 6.81
CA LEU A 37 -16.99 3.56 6.16
C LEU A 37 -16.70 3.21 4.70
N VAL A 38 -16.32 1.95 4.45
CA VAL A 38 -16.03 1.42 3.11
C VAL A 38 -17.22 1.57 2.18
N LYS A 39 -18.42 1.18 2.65
CA LYS A 39 -19.65 1.24 1.85
C LYS A 39 -20.13 2.66 1.57
N ASN A 40 -20.03 3.56 2.55
CA ASN A 40 -20.69 4.87 2.47
C ASN A 40 -19.78 5.99 1.94
N ARG A 41 -18.46 5.80 1.97
CA ARG A 41 -17.49 6.85 1.57
C ARG A 41 -16.50 6.41 0.49
N ASN A 42 -16.76 5.28 -0.17
CA ASN A 42 -15.94 4.76 -1.27
C ASN A 42 -14.46 4.52 -0.88
N PHE A 43 -14.22 4.18 0.39
CA PHE A 43 -12.90 3.77 0.86
C PHE A 43 -12.69 2.27 0.65
N SER A 44 -11.44 1.84 0.47
CA SER A 44 -11.08 0.42 0.56
C SER A 44 -10.57 0.10 1.98
N VAL A 45 -10.76 -1.15 2.44
CA VAL A 45 -10.19 -1.61 3.73
C VAL A 45 -8.68 -1.37 3.75
N THR A 46 -7.99 -1.70 2.66
CA THR A 46 -6.55 -1.50 2.52
C THR A 46 -6.15 -0.04 2.72
N SER A 47 -6.84 0.92 2.09
CA SER A 47 -6.53 2.35 2.24
C SER A 47 -6.78 2.85 3.66
N VAL A 48 -7.85 2.40 4.32
CA VAL A 48 -8.15 2.80 5.71
C VAL A 48 -7.07 2.29 6.65
N VAL A 49 -6.68 1.02 6.50
CA VAL A 49 -5.63 0.40 7.32
C VAL A 49 -4.28 1.08 7.09
N ASP A 50 -3.93 1.35 5.83
CA ASP A 50 -2.67 2.00 5.45
C ASP A 50 -2.53 3.39 6.10
N VAL A 51 -3.54 4.26 5.92
CA VAL A 51 -3.54 5.60 6.52
C VAL A 51 -3.53 5.54 8.06
N ALA A 52 -4.36 4.68 8.66
CA ALA A 52 -4.43 4.58 10.11
C ALA A 52 -3.11 4.09 10.74
N LEU A 53 -2.43 3.14 10.09
CA LEU A 53 -1.13 2.67 10.53
C LEU A 53 -0.05 3.73 10.32
N GLN A 54 -0.04 4.42 9.18
CA GLN A 54 0.92 5.50 8.92
C GLN A 54 0.80 6.62 9.95
N GLU A 55 -0.43 7.04 10.27
CA GLU A 55 -0.70 8.03 11.33
C GLU A 55 -0.24 7.56 12.71
N LEU A 56 -0.39 6.27 13.01
CA LEU A 56 0.08 5.70 14.27
C LEU A 56 1.61 5.65 14.32
N PHE A 57 2.26 5.24 13.23
CA PHE A 57 3.71 5.18 13.11
C PHE A 57 4.35 6.55 13.25
N ASP A 58 3.76 7.57 12.61
CA ASP A 58 4.21 8.96 12.71
C ASP A 58 4.15 9.48 14.16
N ARG A 59 3.02 9.26 14.85
CA ARG A 59 2.85 9.64 16.26
C ARG A 59 3.84 8.96 17.21
N HIS A 60 4.34 7.80 16.83
CA HIS A 60 5.31 7.02 17.62
C HIS A 60 6.73 7.14 17.09
N HIS A 61 6.99 8.02 16.11
CA HIS A 61 8.31 8.25 15.53
C HIS A 61 8.95 6.96 15.01
N VAL A 62 8.14 6.04 14.46
CA VAL A 62 8.65 4.82 13.84
C VAL A 62 9.45 5.22 12.59
N PRO A 63 10.71 4.76 12.42
CA PRO A 63 11.52 5.19 11.28
C PRO A 63 10.90 4.74 9.95
N PRO A 64 11.09 5.51 8.87
CA PRO A 64 10.51 5.20 7.57
C PRO A 64 11.09 3.90 6.99
N ALA A 65 10.31 3.23 6.15
CA ALA A 65 10.77 2.06 5.40
C ALA A 65 11.07 2.42 3.93
N ASP A 66 12.06 1.77 3.34
CA ASP A 66 12.36 1.89 1.91
C ASP A 66 11.35 1.11 1.03
N VAL A 67 11.54 1.18 -0.30
CA VAL A 67 10.68 0.49 -1.28
C VAL A 67 10.70 -1.04 -1.18
N GLU A 68 11.71 -1.61 -0.53
CA GLU A 68 11.83 -3.03 -0.25
C GLU A 68 11.23 -3.41 1.13
N GLY A 69 10.78 -2.42 1.91
CA GLY A 69 10.21 -2.61 3.24
C GLY A 69 11.26 -2.72 4.34
N ARG A 70 12.51 -2.27 4.11
CA ARG A 70 13.54 -2.23 5.17
C ARG A 70 13.46 -0.91 5.92
N ILE A 71 13.55 -0.97 7.24
CA ILE A 71 13.60 0.23 8.08
C ILE A 71 14.89 0.99 7.80
N VAL A 72 14.76 2.28 7.52
CA VAL A 72 15.88 3.20 7.33
C VAL A 72 16.05 3.97 8.62
N GLU A 73 16.85 3.42 9.53
CA GLU A 73 17.33 4.16 10.71
C GLU A 73 18.44 5.11 10.23
N GLN A 74 18.27 6.40 10.48
CA GLN A 74 19.31 7.43 10.26
C GLN A 74 20.03 7.76 11.56
#